data_AF-A0A6H9RU59-F1
#
_entry.id   AF-A0A6H9RU59-F1
#
_cell.length_a   1.000
_cell.length_b   1.000
_cell.length_c   1.000
_cell.angle_alpha   90.00
_cell.angle_beta   90.00
_cell.angle_gamma   90.00
#
_symmetry.space_group_name_H-M   'P 1'
#
loop_
_entity.id
_entity.type
_entity.pdbx_description
1 polymer ?
#
loop_
_entity_poly.entity_id
_entity_poly.type
_entity_poly.pdbx_seq_one_letter_code
_entity_poly.pdbx_strand_id
1 'polypeptide(L)' 'DASFDPIRKARVEKSGKQLGDPRKAAQAMLQIIASPTPPAHVLLGSDALNLVRDKLSRATSEIDQWEALTRSTDG' A
#
# COMPACT_ATOMS: atom_id res chain seq x y z
N ASP A 1 -5.45 -20.74 23.26
CA ASP A 1 -5.98 -19.68 22.38
C ASP A 1 -5.71 -20.04 20.92
N ALA A 2 -6.58 -20.87 20.32
CA ALA A 2 -6.35 -21.62 19.08
C ALA A 2 -6.78 -20.88 17.79
N SER A 3 -7.38 -19.70 17.93
CA SER A 3 -7.90 -18.91 16.80
C SER A 3 -6.80 -18.31 15.92
N PHE A 4 -5.60 -18.09 16.47
CA PHE A 4 -4.46 -17.49 15.77
C PHE A 4 -3.52 -18.50 15.12
N ASP A 5 -3.69 -19.80 15.38
CA ASP A 5 -2.78 -20.84 14.88
C ASP A 5 -2.72 -20.92 13.35
N PRO A 6 -3.84 -20.80 12.60
CA PRO A 6 -3.79 -20.77 11.14
C PRO A 6 -3.04 -19.56 10.59
N ILE A 7 -3.22 -18.38 11.22
CA ILE A 7 -2.53 -17.13 10.82
C ILE A 7 -1.03 -17.25 11.11
N ARG A 8 -0.66 -17.80 12.27
CA ARG A 8 0.74 -18.01 12.65
C ARG A 8 1.43 -19.00 11.71
N LYS A 9 0.77 -20.12 11.39
CA LYS A 9 1.28 -21.13 10.46
C LYS A 9 1.51 -20.55 9.06
N ALA A 10 0.55 -19.80 8.53
CA ALA A 10 0.69 -19.13 7.23
C ALA A 10 1.84 -18.10 7.20
N ARG A 11 2.08 -17.38 8.30
CA ARG A 11 3.21 -16.44 8.43
C ARG A 11 4.56 -17.17 8.46
N VAL A 12 4.65 -18.28 9.20
CA VAL A 12 5.86 -19.11 9.24
C VAL A 12 6.16 -19.72 7.87
N GLU A 13 5.15 -20.24 7.16
CA GLU A 13 5.30 -20.84 5.83
C GLU A 13 5.75 -19.82 4.76
N LYS A 14 5.36 -18.56 4.91
CA LYS A 14 5.80 -17.45 4.04
C LYS A 14 7.11 -16.80 4.48
N SER A 15 7.60 -17.10 5.69
CA SER A 15 8.87 -16.57 6.20
C SER A 15 10.02 -17.03 5.30
N GLY A 16 10.78 -16.09 4.74
CA GLY A 16 11.84 -16.38 3.76
C GLY A 16 11.37 -16.69 2.33
N LYS A 17 10.05 -16.72 2.08
CA LYS A 17 9.44 -16.89 0.73
C LYS A 17 8.58 -15.68 0.34
N GLN A 18 8.87 -14.51 0.90
CA GLN A 18 8.17 -13.29 0.55
C GLN A 18 8.44 -12.97 -0.93
N LEU A 19 7.43 -12.44 -1.64
CA LEU A 19 7.55 -12.10 -3.06
C LEU A 19 8.64 -11.02 -3.29
N GLY A 20 8.93 -10.22 -2.26
CA GLY A 20 10.01 -9.23 -2.22
C GLY A 20 11.20 -9.65 -1.35
N ASP A 21 12.29 -8.89 -1.44
CA ASP A 21 13.51 -9.10 -0.65
C ASP A 21 13.44 -8.32 0.69
N PRO A 22 13.37 -9.00 1.85
CA PRO A 22 13.27 -8.33 3.15
C PRO A 22 14.47 -7.44 3.47
N ARG A 23 15.67 -7.74 2.94
CA ARG A 23 16.86 -6.91 3.15
C ARG A 23 16.73 -5.57 2.42
N LYS A 24 16.23 -5.60 1.17
CA LYS A 24 15.95 -4.38 0.40
C LYS A 24 14.85 -3.54 1.06
N ALA A 25 13.81 -4.18 1.60
CA ALA A 25 12.76 -3.50 2.34
C ALA A 25 13.31 -2.78 3.59
N ALA A 26 14.13 -3.47 4.39
CA ALA A 26 14.76 -2.88 5.57
C ALA A 26 15.66 -1.69 5.19
N GLN A 27 16.45 -1.81 4.12
CA GLN A 27 17.29 -0.72 3.64
C GLN A 27 16.47 0.50 3.20
N ALA A 28 15.37 0.29 2.48
CA ALA A 28 14.47 1.37 2.10
C ALA A 28 13.87 2.07 3.33
N MET A 29 13.47 1.32 4.36
CA MET A 29 12.97 1.91 5.62
C MET A 29 14.02 2.78 6.32
N LEU A 30 15.28 2.34 6.36
CA LEU A 30 16.37 3.14 6.95
C LEU A 30 16.57 4.45 6.18
N GLN A 31 16.50 4.42 4.84
CA GLN A 31 16.59 5.63 4.01
C GLN A 31 15.43 6.59 4.29
N ILE A 32 14.21 6.06 4.46
CA ILE A 32 13.02 6.85 4.76
C ILE A 32 13.13 7.54 6.13
N ILE A 33 13.56 6.81 7.16
CA ILE A 33 13.72 7.38 8.51
C ILE A 33 14.82 8.44 8.54
N ALA A 34 15.86 8.30 7.71
CA ALA A 34 16.91 9.29 7.56
C ALA A 34 16.51 10.51 6.70
N SER A 35 15.35 10.49 6.06
CA SER A 35 14.86 11.62 5.24
C SER A 35 14.52 12.81 6.14
N PRO A 36 14.91 14.05 5.76
CA PRO A 36 14.48 15.26 6.48
C PRO A 36 12.95 15.45 6.41
N THR A 37 12.28 14.83 5.43
CA THR A 37 10.84 14.88 5.25
C THR A 37 10.31 13.46 4.97
N PRO A 38 10.13 12.64 6.02
CA PRO A 38 9.65 11.26 5.83
C PRO A 38 8.18 11.26 5.37
N PRO A 39 7.80 10.45 4.36
CA PRO A 39 6.42 10.32 3.94
C PRO A 39 5.57 9.62 5.02
N ALA A 40 4.30 10.00 5.12
CA ALA A 40 3.34 9.34 6.02
C ALA A 40 3.01 7.90 5.60
N HIS A 41 3.11 7.59 4.30
CA HIS A 41 2.84 6.27 3.73
C HIS A 41 3.98 5.84 2.81
N VAL A 42 4.36 4.57 2.89
CA VAL A 42 5.45 3.98 2.10
C VAL A 42 4.93 2.72 1.42
N LEU A 43 5.21 2.61 0.12
CA LEU A 43 4.94 1.40 -0.66
C LEU A 43 6.25 0.64 -0.88
N LEU A 44 6.27 -0.65 -0.54
CA LEU A 44 7.44 -1.52 -0.68
C LEU A 44 7.12 -2.62 -1.67
N GLY A 45 7.77 -2.59 -2.83
CA GLY A 45 7.55 -3.56 -3.91
C GLY A 45 6.66 -3.03 -5.04
N SER A 46 6.84 -3.60 -6.23
CA SER A 46 6.10 -3.22 -7.44
C SER A 46 4.64 -3.66 -7.42
N ASP A 47 4.34 -4.76 -6.72
CA ASP A 47 2.98 -5.24 -6.50
C ASP A 47 2.16 -4.25 -5.67
N ALA A 48 2.71 -3.78 -4.54
CA ALA A 48 2.09 -2.76 -3.70
C ALA A 48 1.91 -1.44 -4.48
N LEU A 49 2.91 -1.05 -5.26
CA LEU A 49 2.84 0.15 -6.10
C LEU A 49 1.71 0.06 -7.13
N ASN A 50 1.63 -1.06 -7.87
CA ASN A 50 0.61 -1.26 -8.90
C ASN A 50 -0.80 -1.28 -8.28
N LEU A 51 -0.99 -2.04 -7.18
CA LEU A 51 -2.28 -2.12 -6.49
C LEU A 51 -2.81 -0.75 -6.06
N VAL A 52 -1.94 0.07 -5.46
CA VAL A 52 -2.34 1.41 -4.99
C VAL A 52 -2.60 2.36 -6.15
N ARG A 53 -1.77 2.33 -7.19
CA ARG A 53 -1.99 3.13 -8.40
C ARG A 53 -3.32 2.80 -9.07
N ASP A 54 -3.63 1.51 -9.22
CA ASP A 54 -4.88 1.07 -9.84
C ASP A 54 -6.10 1.49 -9.01
N LYS A 55 -5.98 1.48 -7.68
CA LYS A 55 -7.05 1.95 -6.79
C LYS A 55 -7.26 3.45 -6.92
N LEU A 56 -6.17 4.23 -6.87
CA LEU A 56 -6.24 5.68 -6.99
C LEU A 56 -6.78 6.09 -8.36
N SER A 57 -6.33 5.44 -9.43
CA SER A 57 -6.83 5.69 -10.78
C SER A 57 -8.33 5.47 -10.89
N ARG A 58 -8.85 4.38 -10.30
CA ARG A 58 -10.30 4.12 -10.28
C ARG A 58 -11.07 5.19 -9.52
N ALA A 59 -10.58 5.57 -8.33
CA ALA A 59 -11.20 6.61 -7.53
C ALA A 59 -11.22 7.97 -8.27
N THR A 60 -10.12 8.33 -8.94
CA THR A 60 -10.05 9.53 -9.77
C THR A 60 -11.05 9.46 -10.93
N SER A 61 -11.10 8.35 -11.66
CA SER A 61 -12.06 8.20 -12.76
C SER A 61 -13.52 8.28 -12.30
N GLU A 62 -13.84 7.76 -11.11
CA GLU A 62 -15.17 7.92 -10.52
C GLU A 62 -15.46 9.38 -10.16
N ILE A 63 -14.50 10.10 -9.56
CA ILE A 63 -14.64 11.53 -9.27
C ILE A 63 -14.90 12.32 -10.56
N ASP A 64 -14.10 12.10 -11.59
CA ASP A 64 -14.20 12.80 -12.87
C ASP A 64 -15.56 12.53 -13.55
N GLN A 65 -16.05 11.29 -13.47
CA GLN A 65 -17.37 10.91 -14.01
C GLN A 65 -18.51 11.72 -13.36
N TRP A 66 -18.39 12.03 -12.07
CA TRP A 66 -19.43 12.73 -11.30
C TRP A 66 -19.13 14.21 -11.07
N GLU A 67 -18.10 14.78 -11.72
CA GLU A 67 -17.67 16.15 -11.49
C GLU A 67 -18.79 17.17 -11.79
N ALA A 68 -19.46 17.04 -12.93
CA ALA A 68 -20.52 17.95 -13.34
C ALA A 68 -21.70 17.94 -12.35
N LEU A 69 -22.11 16.75 -11.88
CA LEU A 69 -23.16 16.62 -10.86
C LEU A 69 -22.72 17.24 -9.54
N THR A 70 -21.49 16.97 -9.10
CA THR A 70 -20.92 17.55 -7.87
C THR A 70 -20.95 19.08 -7.92
N ARG A 71 -20.51 19.67 -9.03
CA ARG A 71 -20.53 21.14 -9.25
C ARG A 71 -21.93 21.70 -9.39
N SER A 72 -22.91 20.91 -9.84
CA SER A 72 -24.31 21.38 -9.94
C SER A 72 -24.95 21.67 -8.58
N THR A 73 -24.31 21.25 -7.48
CA THR A 73 -24.73 21.56 -6.10
C THR A 73 -24.14 22.86 -5.55
N ASP A 74 -23.32 23.55 -6.35
CA ASP A 74 -22.85 24.89 -6.02
C ASP A 74 -24.04 25.89 -6.09
N GLY A 75 -24.04 26.86 -5.19
CA GLY A 75 -25.08 27.90 -5.08
C GLY A 75 -24.92 29.06 -6.04
#